data_AF-A0A453D3S4-F1
#
_entry.id   AF-A0A453D3S4-F1
#
_cell.length_a   1.000
_cell.length_b   1.000
_cell.length_c   1.000
_cell.angle_alpha   90.00
_cell.angle_beta   90.00
_cell.angle_gamma   90.00
#
_symmetry.space_group_name_H-M   'P 1'
#
loop_
_entity.id
_entity.type
_entity.pdbx_description
1 polymer ?
#
loop_
_entity_poly.entity_id
_entity_poly.type
_entity_poly.pdbx_seq_one_letter_code
_entity_poly.pdbx_strand_id
1 'polypeptide(L)'
;KSTMQRVYEDECRKLKAHTATLEQKLESATQSLNVAESTLALRNTEVDSLQNTLKELDELREFKADVDRKNQQTAEILKRQGTQLVELESLYKQEQVLRKRYYNTIEDMKGKIRVFCRLRPLNDKEVSLKDKNIVCSPDEFTIAHPWKDDKSKQHIYDRVFDAYTTQEDVFEDTKVKYI
;
A
#
# COMPACT_ATOMS: atom_id res chain seq x y z
N LYS A 1 -51.27 55.17 -91.25
CA LYS A 1 -50.28 55.31 -90.14
C LYS A 1 -50.72 54.63 -88.82
N SER A 2 -51.82 53.86 -88.75
CA SER A 2 -52.44 53.46 -87.46
C SER A 2 -52.34 51.96 -87.05
N THR A 3 -52.22 51.02 -88.00
CA THR A 3 -52.21 49.56 -87.70
C THR A 3 -50.87 49.04 -87.19
N MET A 4 -49.77 49.47 -87.80
CA MET A 4 -48.40 49.16 -87.34
C MET A 4 -48.16 49.62 -85.90
N GLN A 5 -48.74 50.76 -85.51
CA GLN A 5 -48.59 51.33 -84.18
C GLN A 5 -49.28 50.48 -83.10
N ARG A 6 -50.47 49.92 -83.39
CA ARG A 6 -51.20 49.02 -82.48
C ARG A 6 -50.53 47.67 -82.28
N VAL A 7 -49.97 47.07 -83.34
CA VAL A 7 -49.24 45.79 -83.23
C VAL A 7 -48.00 45.97 -82.36
N TYR A 8 -47.27 47.07 -82.57
CA TYR A 8 -46.10 47.43 -81.75
C TYR A 8 -46.48 47.68 -80.28
N GLU A 9 -47.61 48.34 -80.01
CA GLU A 9 -48.12 48.54 -78.65
C GLU A 9 -48.49 47.24 -77.93
N ASP A 10 -49.08 46.27 -78.66
CA ASP A 10 -49.47 44.97 -78.11
C ASP A 10 -48.26 44.06 -77.85
N GLU A 11 -47.26 44.07 -78.73
CA GLU A 11 -45.95 43.44 -78.49
C GLU A 11 -45.24 44.07 -77.29
N CYS A 12 -45.21 45.41 -77.19
CA CYS A 12 -44.65 46.09 -76.02
C CYS A 12 -45.38 45.72 -74.72
N ARG A 13 -46.70 45.52 -74.74
CA ARG A 13 -47.46 45.03 -73.56
C ARG A 13 -47.09 43.60 -73.19
N LYS A 14 -47.04 42.70 -74.17
CA LYS A 14 -46.67 41.28 -73.93
C LYS A 14 -45.25 41.16 -73.41
N LEU A 15 -44.31 41.88 -74.00
CA LEU A 15 -42.92 41.95 -73.54
C LEU A 15 -42.84 42.50 -72.10
N LYS A 16 -43.56 43.58 -71.78
CA LYS A 16 -43.64 44.14 -70.41
C LYS A 16 -44.22 43.16 -69.39
N ALA A 17 -45.30 42.46 -69.75
CA ALA A 17 -45.91 41.46 -68.87
C ALA A 17 -44.98 40.25 -68.64
N HIS A 18 -44.26 39.83 -69.69
CA HIS A 18 -43.29 38.76 -69.59
C HIS A 18 -42.06 39.16 -68.75
N THR A 19 -41.54 40.37 -68.93
CA THR A 19 -40.45 40.91 -68.09
C THR A 19 -40.89 41.00 -66.62
N ALA A 20 -42.07 41.52 -66.32
CA ALA A 20 -42.60 41.56 -64.95
C ALA A 20 -42.75 40.17 -64.31
N THR A 21 -43.18 39.17 -65.10
CA THR A 21 -43.30 37.78 -64.62
C THR A 21 -41.93 37.16 -64.34
N LEU A 22 -40.94 37.41 -65.19
CA LEU A 22 -39.58 36.94 -64.99
C LEU A 22 -38.91 37.62 -63.79
N GLU A 23 -39.13 38.93 -63.61
CA GLU A 23 -38.67 39.69 -62.43
C GLU A 23 -39.26 39.11 -61.14
N GLN A 24 -40.56 38.81 -61.12
CA GLN A 24 -41.20 38.19 -59.95
C GLN A 24 -40.62 36.80 -59.64
N LYS A 25 -40.37 35.98 -60.67
CA LYS A 25 -39.75 34.66 -60.48
C LYS A 25 -38.31 34.79 -59.98
N LEU A 26 -37.55 35.71 -60.54
CA LEU A 26 -36.18 36.01 -60.11
C LEU A 26 -36.16 36.41 -58.64
N GLU A 27 -37.01 37.35 -58.22
CA GLU A 27 -37.16 37.79 -56.83
C GLU A 27 -37.48 36.60 -55.89
N SER A 28 -38.44 35.75 -56.27
CA SER A 28 -38.83 34.58 -55.47
C SER A 28 -37.71 33.52 -55.36
N ALA A 29 -36.94 33.34 -56.45
CA ALA A 29 -35.81 32.43 -56.46
C ALA A 29 -34.65 32.97 -55.62
N THR A 30 -34.38 34.28 -55.68
CA THR A 30 -33.37 34.95 -54.86
C THR A 30 -33.72 34.87 -53.37
N GLN A 31 -34.98 35.09 -52.98
CA GLN A 31 -35.41 34.90 -51.59
C GLN A 31 -35.23 33.45 -51.12
N SER A 32 -35.62 32.48 -51.96
CA SER A 32 -35.46 31.06 -51.64
C SER A 32 -33.99 30.66 -51.50
N LEU A 33 -33.12 31.19 -52.36
CA LEU A 33 -31.68 30.99 -52.30
C LEU A 33 -31.09 31.56 -50.99
N ASN A 34 -31.45 32.79 -50.62
CA ASN A 34 -30.98 33.41 -49.37
C ASN A 34 -31.39 32.59 -48.12
N VAL A 35 -32.61 32.05 -48.10
CA VAL A 35 -33.08 31.19 -46.99
C VAL A 35 -32.30 29.87 -46.95
N ALA A 36 -32.04 29.25 -48.10
CA ALA A 36 -31.26 28.03 -48.19
C ALA A 36 -29.81 28.25 -47.74
N GLU A 37 -29.18 29.36 -48.15
CA GLU A 37 -27.83 29.76 -47.73
C GLU A 37 -27.76 29.99 -46.22
N SER A 38 -28.74 30.69 -45.64
CA SER A 38 -28.83 30.89 -44.19
C SER A 38 -29.00 29.57 -43.43
N THR A 39 -29.82 28.65 -43.96
CA THR A 39 -30.02 27.31 -43.37
C THR A 39 -28.74 26.47 -43.44
N LEU A 40 -28.02 26.51 -44.57
CA LEU A 40 -26.74 25.83 -44.74
C LEU A 40 -25.69 26.35 -43.75
N ALA A 41 -25.63 27.66 -43.53
CA ALA A 41 -24.72 28.24 -42.54
C ALA A 41 -24.98 27.69 -41.13
N LEU A 42 -26.26 27.58 -40.72
CA LEU A 42 -26.63 27.00 -39.42
C LEU A 42 -26.31 25.50 -39.31
N ARG A 43 -26.52 24.74 -40.40
CA ARG A 43 -26.19 23.31 -40.40
C ARG A 43 -24.68 23.07 -40.37
N ASN A 44 -23.89 23.91 -41.03
CA ASN A 44 -22.43 23.82 -40.97
C ASN A 44 -21.92 24.03 -39.54
N THR A 45 -22.43 25.03 -38.82
CA THR A 45 -22.03 25.25 -37.41
C THR A 45 -22.47 24.11 -36.49
N GLU A 46 -23.66 23.53 -36.74
CA GLU A 46 -24.11 22.35 -36.01
C GLU A 46 -23.21 21.13 -36.28
N VAL A 47 -22.83 20.88 -37.53
CA VAL A 47 -21.90 19.81 -37.91
C VAL A 47 -20.54 20.01 -37.23
N ASP A 48 -20.00 21.22 -37.23
CA ASP A 48 -18.73 21.52 -36.54
C ASP A 48 -18.84 21.24 -35.04
N SER A 49 -19.96 21.62 -34.41
CA SER A 49 -20.20 21.34 -32.99
C SER A 49 -20.29 19.85 -32.70
N LEU A 50 -20.99 19.08 -33.54
CA LEU A 50 -21.14 17.64 -33.39
C LEU A 50 -19.80 16.91 -33.58
N GLN A 51 -18.98 17.35 -34.55
CA GLN A 51 -17.64 16.83 -34.75
C GLN A 51 -16.75 17.03 -33.52
N ASN A 52 -16.82 18.20 -32.87
CA ASN A 52 -16.09 18.45 -31.62
C ASN A 52 -16.56 17.52 -30.50
N THR A 53 -17.88 17.37 -30.31
CA THR A 53 -18.41 16.46 -29.27
C THR A 53 -18.06 14.99 -29.52
N LEU A 54 -18.00 14.55 -30.78
CA LEU A 54 -17.55 13.20 -31.13
C LEU A 54 -16.09 12.98 -30.75
N LYS A 55 -15.23 13.96 -31.01
CA LYS A 55 -13.82 13.91 -30.63
C LYS A 55 -13.64 13.82 -29.12
N GLU A 56 -14.36 14.64 -28.36
CA GLU A 56 -14.35 14.58 -26.89
C GLU A 56 -14.85 13.22 -26.37
N LEU A 57 -15.87 12.64 -27.01
CA LEU A 57 -16.40 11.33 -26.66
C LEU A 57 -15.38 10.21 -26.88
N ASP A 58 -14.61 10.28 -27.97
CA ASP A 58 -13.56 9.30 -28.28
C ASP A 58 -12.40 9.41 -27.27
N GLU A 59 -11.98 10.63 -26.92
CA GLU A 59 -10.97 10.86 -25.87
C GLU A 59 -11.43 10.31 -24.50
N LEU A 60 -12.71 10.53 -24.14
CA LEU A 60 -13.30 9.98 -22.91
C LEU A 60 -13.35 8.45 -22.90
N ARG A 61 -13.59 7.82 -24.05
CA ARG A 61 -13.60 6.35 -24.18
C ARG A 61 -12.21 5.76 -23.96
N GLU A 62 -11.18 6.38 -24.53
CA GLU A 62 -9.79 5.98 -24.29
C GLU A 62 -9.41 6.15 -22.83
N PHE A 63 -9.73 7.30 -22.23
CA PHE A 63 -9.45 7.56 -20.82
C PHE A 63 -10.14 6.55 -19.89
N LYS A 64 -11.41 6.22 -20.17
CA LYS A 64 -12.16 5.22 -19.41
C LYS A 64 -11.50 3.84 -19.47
N ALA A 65 -11.09 3.41 -20.66
CA ALA A 65 -10.41 2.12 -20.83
C ALA A 65 -9.09 2.07 -20.01
N ASP A 66 -8.38 3.19 -19.96
CA ASP A 66 -7.16 3.33 -19.16
C ASP A 66 -7.42 3.27 -17.65
N VAL A 67 -8.48 3.94 -17.18
CA VAL A 67 -8.93 3.88 -15.79
C VAL A 67 -9.34 2.46 -15.41
N ASP A 68 -10.11 1.78 -16.27
CA ASP A 68 -10.55 0.40 -16.02
C ASP A 68 -9.36 -0.56 -15.92
N ARG A 69 -8.34 -0.41 -16.79
CA ARG A 69 -7.09 -1.17 -16.72
C ARG A 69 -6.34 -0.93 -15.41
N LYS A 70 -6.19 0.32 -14.98
CA LYS A 70 -5.54 0.67 -13.70
C LYS A 70 -6.31 0.15 -12.49
N ASN A 71 -7.64 0.19 -12.54
CA ASN A 71 -8.49 -0.35 -11.48
C ASN A 71 -8.34 -1.87 -11.35
N GLN A 72 -8.31 -2.59 -12.47
CA GLN A 72 -8.06 -4.03 -12.48
C GLN A 72 -6.69 -4.38 -11.87
N GLN A 73 -5.63 -3.70 -12.30
CA GLN A 73 -4.29 -3.89 -11.73
C GLN A 73 -4.26 -3.62 -10.21
N THR A 74 -4.92 -2.55 -9.77
CA THR A 74 -5.00 -2.19 -8.35
C THR A 74 -5.76 -3.26 -7.54
N ALA A 75 -6.87 -3.77 -8.08
CA ALA A 75 -7.65 -4.83 -7.44
C ALA A 75 -6.85 -6.13 -7.29
N GLU A 76 -6.05 -6.49 -8.30
CA GLU A 76 -5.17 -7.66 -8.24
C GLU A 76 -4.06 -7.51 -7.18
N ILE A 77 -3.43 -6.33 -7.11
CA ILE A 77 -2.42 -6.03 -6.09
C ILE A 77 -3.03 -6.13 -4.69
N LEU A 78 -4.19 -5.52 -4.49
CA LEU A 78 -4.87 -5.53 -3.19
C LEU A 78 -5.25 -6.95 -2.76
N LYS A 79 -5.72 -7.79 -3.70
CA LYS A 79 -6.01 -9.21 -3.45
C LYS A 79 -4.76 -9.99 -3.04
N ARG A 80 -3.63 -9.78 -3.73
CA ARG A 80 -2.35 -10.43 -3.38
C ARG A 80 -1.88 -10.01 -1.99
N GLN A 81 -1.92 -8.70 -1.70
CA GLN A 81 -1.57 -8.17 -0.38
C GLN A 81 -2.47 -8.74 0.72
N GLY A 82 -3.78 -8.81 0.50
CA GLY A 82 -4.71 -9.42 1.45
C GLY A 82 -4.39 -10.89 1.74
N THR A 83 -4.02 -11.65 0.70
CA THR A 83 -3.63 -13.07 0.86
C THR A 83 -2.34 -13.20 1.67
N GLN A 84 -1.33 -12.37 1.36
CA GLN A 84 -0.06 -12.36 2.08
C GLN A 84 -0.21 -11.97 3.55
N LEU A 85 -1.10 -11.03 3.86
CA LEU A 85 -1.38 -10.64 5.25
C LEU A 85 -2.00 -11.78 6.06
N VAL A 86 -2.97 -12.49 5.50
CA VAL A 86 -3.60 -13.65 6.16
C VAL A 86 -2.58 -14.76 6.41
N GLU A 87 -1.72 -15.04 5.42
CA GLU A 87 -0.65 -16.03 5.57
C GLU A 87 0.36 -15.62 6.65
N LEU A 88 0.79 -14.36 6.64
CA LEU A 88 1.72 -13.83 7.63
C LEU A 88 1.14 -13.86 9.05
N GLU A 89 -0.15 -13.52 9.21
CA GLU A 89 -0.84 -13.59 10.50
C GLU A 89 -0.91 -15.05 11.00
N SER A 90 -1.19 -16.01 10.12
CA SER A 90 -1.19 -17.43 10.45
C SER A 90 0.20 -17.90 10.90
N LEU A 91 1.24 -17.57 10.15
CA LEU A 91 2.62 -17.92 10.49
C LEU A 91 3.04 -17.30 11.82
N TYR A 92 2.69 -16.04 12.07
CA TYR A 92 2.99 -15.35 13.31
C TYR A 92 2.31 -16.00 14.51
N LYS A 93 1.03 -16.38 14.40
CA LYS A 93 0.32 -17.12 15.46
C LYS A 93 0.95 -18.48 15.73
N GLN A 94 1.36 -19.20 14.68
CA GLN A 94 2.06 -20.47 14.83
C GLN A 94 3.40 -20.31 15.54
N GLU A 95 4.18 -19.28 15.17
CA GLU A 95 5.44 -18.94 15.84
C GLU A 95 5.22 -18.66 17.33
N GLN A 96 4.24 -17.82 17.68
CA GLN A 96 3.94 -17.50 19.08
C GLN A 96 3.60 -18.74 19.90
N VAL A 97 2.78 -19.64 19.34
CA VAL A 97 2.43 -20.91 20.00
C VAL A 97 3.67 -21.78 20.21
N LEU A 98 4.51 -21.92 19.18
CA LEU A 98 5.75 -22.69 19.26
C LEU A 98 6.72 -22.07 20.26
N ARG A 99 6.86 -20.75 20.27
CA ARG A 99 7.72 -20.01 21.19
C ARG A 99 7.32 -20.25 22.64
N LYS A 100 6.01 -20.15 22.94
CA LYS A 100 5.47 -20.45 24.27
C LYS A 100 5.69 -21.92 24.65
N ARG A 101 5.49 -22.84 23.70
CA ARG A 101 5.72 -24.27 23.92
C ARG A 101 7.17 -24.55 24.27
N TYR A 102 8.11 -24.07 23.45
CA TYR A 102 9.55 -24.29 23.67
C TYR A 102 10.03 -23.63 24.96
N TYR A 103 9.54 -22.44 25.26
CA TYR A 103 9.83 -21.80 26.54
C TYR A 103 9.40 -22.66 27.73
N ASN A 104 8.15 -23.14 27.73
CA ASN A 104 7.67 -24.02 28.78
C ASN A 104 8.49 -25.30 28.88
N THR A 105 8.83 -25.92 27.74
CA THR A 105 9.69 -27.13 27.72
C THR A 105 11.06 -26.87 28.32
N ILE A 106 11.71 -25.75 27.97
CA ILE A 106 13.02 -25.37 28.52
C ILE A 106 12.91 -25.12 30.03
N GLU A 107 11.89 -24.39 30.49
CA GLU A 107 11.68 -24.13 31.92
C GLU A 107 11.34 -25.41 32.71
N ASP A 108 10.57 -26.33 32.13
CA ASP A 108 10.29 -27.63 32.74
C ASP A 108 11.56 -28.49 32.82
N MET A 109 12.41 -28.47 31.80
CA MET A 109 13.72 -29.15 31.80
C MET A 109 14.69 -28.55 32.83
N LYS A 110 14.65 -27.24 33.04
CA LYS A 110 15.43 -26.55 34.09
C LYS A 110 14.90 -26.82 35.51
N GLY A 111 13.62 -27.18 35.64
CA GLY A 111 12.97 -27.41 36.92
C GLY A 111 12.32 -26.15 37.52
N LYS A 112 11.23 -26.35 38.27
CA LYS A 112 10.42 -25.26 38.86
C LYS A 112 11.09 -24.57 40.05
N ILE A 113 11.92 -25.30 40.79
CA ILE A 113 12.72 -24.76 41.90
C ILE A 113 14.16 -24.80 41.43
N ARG A 114 14.84 -23.65 41.51
CA ARG A 114 16.25 -23.50 41.15
C ARG A 114 17.01 -22.94 42.35
N VAL A 115 18.12 -23.57 42.71
CA VAL A 115 19.01 -23.18 43.79
C VAL A 115 20.35 -22.77 43.18
N PHE A 116 20.66 -21.48 43.31
CA PHE A 116 21.90 -20.89 42.83
C PHE A 116 22.86 -20.64 44.00
N CYS A 117 24.15 -20.85 43.79
CA CYS A 117 25.19 -20.46 44.72
C CYS A 117 26.03 -19.32 44.11
N ARG A 118 26.33 -18.27 44.88
CA ARG A 118 27.25 -17.20 44.45
C ARG A 118 28.34 -17.00 45.49
N LEU A 119 29.58 -17.12 45.07
CA LEU A 119 30.73 -16.76 45.90
C LEU A 119 30.88 -15.24 45.89
N ARG A 120 30.93 -14.63 47.07
CA ARG A 120 31.24 -13.21 47.21
C ARG A 120 32.76 -13.02 47.06
N PRO A 121 33.24 -12.04 46.26
CA PRO A 121 34.64 -11.65 46.30
C PRO A 121 35.04 -11.10 47.67
N LEU A 122 36.30 -11.32 48.06
CA LEU A 122 36.86 -10.73 49.28
C LEU A 122 36.85 -9.20 49.17
N ASN A 123 36.52 -8.52 50.26
CA ASN A 123 36.59 -7.06 50.33
C ASN A 123 38.02 -6.59 50.63
N ASP A 124 38.29 -5.30 50.44
CA ASP A 124 39.64 -4.73 50.58
C ASP A 124 40.26 -4.95 51.97
N LYS A 125 39.42 -4.99 53.02
CA LYS A 125 39.88 -5.24 54.40
C LYS A 125 40.30 -6.70 54.59
N GLU A 126 39.50 -7.64 54.09
CA GLU A 126 39.77 -9.08 54.13
C GLU A 126 41.06 -9.40 53.35
N VAL A 127 41.26 -8.77 52.19
CA VAL A 127 42.50 -8.90 51.41
C VAL A 127 43.69 -8.32 52.18
N SER A 128 43.53 -7.16 52.82
CA SER A 128 44.58 -6.53 53.64
C SER A 128 44.99 -7.38 54.84
N LEU A 129 44.03 -8.13 55.41
CA LEU A 129 44.25 -9.07 56.50
C LEU A 129 44.74 -10.45 56.04
N LYS A 130 44.92 -10.65 54.72
CA LYS A 130 45.34 -11.91 54.08
C LYS A 130 44.37 -13.07 54.33
N ASP A 131 43.08 -12.77 54.46
CA ASP A 131 42.03 -13.79 54.50
C ASP A 131 42.00 -14.55 53.17
N LYS A 132 41.67 -15.84 53.24
CA LYS A 132 41.61 -16.73 52.08
C LYS A 132 40.19 -17.24 51.87
N ASN A 133 39.77 -17.30 50.61
CA ASN A 133 38.56 -18.03 50.27
C ASN A 133 38.80 -19.54 50.47
N ILE A 134 38.04 -20.14 51.39
CA ILE A 134 38.13 -21.57 51.72
C ILE A 134 37.26 -22.44 50.80
N VAL A 135 36.43 -21.81 49.96
CA VAL A 135 35.51 -22.46 49.06
C VAL A 135 36.08 -22.42 47.64
N CYS A 136 36.03 -23.55 46.93
CA CYS A 136 36.33 -23.60 45.51
C CYS A 136 35.12 -24.08 44.70
N SER A 137 35.04 -23.66 43.45
CA SER A 137 34.06 -24.13 42.46
C SER A 137 34.80 -24.97 41.42
N PRO A 138 34.82 -26.31 41.55
CA PRO A 138 35.49 -27.19 40.59
C PRO A 138 34.89 -27.11 39.19
N ASP A 139 33.59 -26.83 39.11
CA ASP A 139 32.82 -26.66 37.88
C ASP A 139 31.67 -25.66 38.13
N GLU A 140 30.81 -25.48 37.12
CA GLU A 140 29.71 -24.51 37.11
C GLU A 140 28.50 -24.92 37.97
N PHE A 141 28.52 -26.11 38.59
CA PHE A 141 27.39 -26.68 39.35
C PHE A 141 27.80 -27.07 40.77
N THR A 142 29.09 -27.19 41.05
CA THR A 142 29.61 -27.78 42.28
C THR A 142 30.40 -26.77 43.09
N ILE A 143 30.15 -26.76 44.40
CA ILE A 143 30.96 -26.08 45.40
C ILE A 143 31.65 -27.13 46.26
N ALA A 144 32.96 -26.99 46.46
CA ALA A 144 33.74 -27.80 47.38
C ALA A 144 34.37 -26.92 48.47
N HIS A 145 34.42 -27.44 49.69
CA HIS A 145 35.15 -26.83 50.80
C HIS A 145 35.84 -27.91 51.63
N PRO A 146 36.95 -27.59 52.34
CA PRO A 146 37.59 -28.50 53.26
C PRO A 146 36.62 -29.01 54.33
N TRP A 147 36.65 -30.31 54.58
CA TRP A 147 35.86 -31.00 55.59
C TRP A 147 36.75 -31.95 56.39
N LYS A 148 36.18 -32.68 57.35
CA LYS A 148 36.93 -33.57 58.25
C LYS A 148 37.78 -34.60 57.48
N ASP A 149 38.90 -34.97 58.10
CA ASP A 149 39.82 -36.02 57.63
C ASP A 149 40.40 -35.79 56.23
N ASP A 150 40.78 -34.55 55.93
CA ASP A 150 41.39 -34.12 54.66
C ASP A 150 40.52 -34.40 53.40
N LYS A 151 39.22 -34.63 53.62
CA LYS A 151 38.23 -34.79 52.55
C LYS A 151 37.59 -33.45 52.25
N SER A 152 37.27 -33.20 50.99
CA SER A 152 36.43 -32.07 50.60
C SER A 152 34.96 -32.48 50.65
N LYS A 153 34.10 -31.59 51.14
CA LYS A 153 32.64 -31.76 51.06
C LYS A 153 32.12 -30.96 49.88
N GLN A 154 31.35 -31.63 49.04
CA GLN A 154 30.78 -31.06 47.83
C GLN A 154 29.28 -30.81 47.98
N HIS A 155 28.82 -29.73 47.37
CA HIS A 155 27.42 -29.35 47.25
C HIS A 155 27.12 -29.03 45.80
N ILE A 156 26.05 -29.63 45.26
CA ILE A 156 25.63 -29.47 43.87
C ILE A 156 24.42 -28.54 43.83
N TYR A 157 24.46 -27.60 42.90
CA TYR A 157 23.48 -26.54 42.66
C TYR A 157 23.13 -26.48 41.17
N ASP A 158 22.08 -25.74 40.82
CA ASP A 158 21.68 -25.54 39.42
C ASP A 158 22.67 -24.64 38.66
N ARG A 159 23.32 -23.71 39.38
CA ARG A 159 24.46 -22.92 38.89
C ARG A 159 25.26 -22.39 40.07
N VAL A 160 26.57 -22.36 39.90
CA VAL A 160 27.54 -21.76 40.81
C VAL A 160 28.20 -20.57 40.11
N PHE A 161 28.06 -19.40 40.69
CA PHE A 161 28.68 -18.15 40.24
C PHE A 161 29.90 -17.85 41.09
N ASP A 162 31.07 -17.74 40.47
CA ASP A 162 32.31 -17.46 41.17
C ASP A 162 32.40 -16.00 41.65
N ALA A 163 33.50 -15.67 42.33
CA ALA A 163 33.75 -14.33 42.85
C ALA A 163 33.94 -13.27 41.75
N TYR A 164 34.18 -13.68 40.51
CA TYR A 164 34.44 -12.80 39.37
C TYR A 164 33.21 -12.62 38.49
N THR A 165 32.16 -13.43 38.71
CA THR A 165 30.91 -13.34 37.98
C THR A 165 30.19 -12.03 38.30
N THR A 166 29.82 -11.30 37.24
CA THR A 166 29.22 -9.98 37.35
C THR A 166 27.78 -10.05 37.86
N GLN A 167 27.24 -8.91 38.28
CA GLN A 167 25.84 -8.85 38.72
C GLN A 167 24.88 -9.07 37.55
N GLU A 168 25.28 -8.63 36.36
CA GLU A 168 24.57 -8.77 35.10
C GLU A 168 24.40 -10.25 34.74
N ASP A 169 25.49 -11.03 34.80
CA ASP A 169 25.48 -12.47 34.50
C ASP A 169 24.54 -13.24 35.44
N VAL A 170 24.61 -12.96 36.75
CA VAL A 170 23.70 -13.56 37.75
C VAL A 170 22.25 -13.17 37.48
N PHE A 171 22.02 -11.94 37.01
CA PHE A 171 20.68 -11.45 36.75
C PHE A 171 20.07 -12.06 35.48
N GLU A 172 20.87 -12.37 34.46
CA GLU A 172 20.37 -13.04 33.25
C GLU A 172 19.79 -14.43 33.53
N ASP A 173 20.42 -15.20 34.41
CA ASP A 173 19.99 -16.56 34.75
C ASP A 173 18.82 -16.60 35.74
N THR A 174 18.67 -15.55 36.56
CA THR A 174 17.57 -15.43 37.54
C THR A 174 16.32 -14.77 36.96
N LYS A 175 16.42 -14.05 35.84
CA LYS A 175 15.24 -13.47 35.17
C LYS A 175 14.24 -14.55 34.77
N VAL A 176 13.02 -14.41 35.28
CA VAL A 176 11.85 -15.04 34.67
C VAL A 176 11.60 -14.30 33.35
N LYS A 177 12.05 -14.89 32.24
CA LYS A 177 11.82 -14.33 30.90
C LYS A 177 10.34 -14.55 30.55
N TYR A 178 9.50 -13.55 30.78
CA TYR A 178 8.12 -13.57 30.28
C TYR A 178 8.13 -13.52 28.74
N ILE A 179 7.53 -14.53 28.13
CA ILE A 179 7.21 -14.57 26.69
C ILE A 179 5.70 -14.44 26.55
#